data_AF-A0A2M9KL33-F1
#
_entry.id   AF-A0A2M9KL33-F1
#
_cell.length_a   1.000
_cell.length_b   1.000
_cell.length_c   1.000
_cell.angle_alpha   90.00
_cell.angle_beta   90.00
_cell.angle_gamma   90.00
#
_symmetry.space_group_name_H-M   'P 1'
#
loop_
_entity.id
_entity.type
_entity.pdbx_description
1 polymer ?
#
loop_
_entity_poly.entity_id
_entity_poly.type
_entity_poly.pdbx_seq_one_letter_code
_entity_poly.pdbx_strand_id
1 'polypeptide(L)'
;MTPDIDTAELVAAVNTVERARNLLGEARDELGGAGVSRDQEWTAAGSPVQTLQGADDMHRGSGQFLDDLALALGYAAAGLAEQALRQRERAGQGFLGLSGADRMARPLPAPTVEALELLRGLDLLTPEFRERITGALEAEAATYPDPAPQRPLRLGTSGLTPTAG
;
A
#
# COMPACT_ATOMS: atom_id res chain seq x y z
N MET A 1 4.96 24.85 -21.04
CA MET A 1 4.28 23.72 -21.71
C MET A 1 3.98 22.73 -20.61
N THR A 2 2.74 22.67 -20.14
CA THR A 2 2.36 21.75 -19.06
C THR A 2 2.36 20.33 -19.64
N PRO A 3 3.02 19.35 -19.01
CA PRO A 3 3.00 17.98 -19.51
C PRO A 3 1.54 17.51 -19.60
N ASP A 4 1.18 16.97 -20.75
CA ASP A 4 -0.13 16.37 -20.96
C ASP A 4 -0.17 15.02 -20.23
N ILE A 5 -1.29 14.74 -19.56
CA ILE A 5 -1.46 13.51 -18.78
C ILE A 5 -2.27 12.54 -19.61
N ASP A 6 -1.69 11.37 -19.85
CA ASP A 6 -2.38 10.30 -20.56
C ASP A 6 -3.53 9.77 -19.70
N THR A 7 -4.74 10.23 -20.01
CA THR A 7 -5.97 9.80 -19.33
C THR A 7 -6.30 8.33 -19.62
N ALA A 8 -5.88 7.78 -20.76
CA ALA A 8 -6.07 6.36 -21.06
C ALA A 8 -5.17 5.49 -20.18
N GLU A 9 -3.92 5.91 -19.95
CA GLU A 9 -3.01 5.28 -18.97
C GLU A 9 -3.64 5.28 -17.57
N LEU A 10 -4.19 6.43 -17.12
CA LEU A 10 -4.84 6.53 -15.81
C LEU A 10 -6.07 5.62 -15.69
N VAL A 11 -6.91 5.52 -16.73
CA VAL A 11 -8.07 4.63 -16.74
C VAL A 11 -7.63 3.16 -16.69
N ALA A 12 -6.60 2.77 -17.44
CA ALA A 12 -6.05 1.43 -17.40
C ALA A 12 -5.51 1.08 -16.00
N ALA A 13 -4.84 2.04 -15.35
CA ALA A 13 -4.36 1.91 -13.99
C ALA A 13 -5.50 1.73 -12.98
N VAL A 14 -6.56 2.56 -13.05
CA VAL A 14 -7.75 2.44 -12.21
C VAL A 14 -8.35 1.03 -12.28
N ASN A 15 -8.58 0.52 -13.49
CA ASN A 15 -9.16 -0.81 -13.70
C ASN A 15 -8.26 -1.93 -13.13
N THR A 16 -6.94 -1.79 -13.29
CA THR A 16 -5.98 -2.76 -12.77
C THR A 16 -5.96 -2.77 -11.25
N VAL A 17 -5.95 -1.59 -10.62
CA VAL A 17 -5.97 -1.45 -9.16
C VAL A 17 -7.30 -1.91 -8.57
N GLU A 18 -8.43 -1.61 -9.22
CA GLU A 18 -9.75 -2.11 -8.82
C GLU A 18 -9.79 -3.64 -8.81
N ARG A 19 -9.30 -4.28 -9.89
CA ARG A 19 -9.20 -5.74 -9.96
C ARG A 19 -8.32 -6.31 -8.85
N ALA A 20 -7.12 -5.74 -8.65
CA ALA A 20 -6.22 -6.17 -7.58
C ALA A 20 -6.87 -6.01 -6.20
N ARG A 21 -7.58 -4.91 -5.95
CA ARG A 21 -8.31 -4.66 -4.70
C ARG A 21 -9.39 -5.70 -4.45
N ASN A 22 -10.13 -6.10 -5.49
CA ASN A 22 -11.18 -7.12 -5.38
C ASN A 22 -10.59 -8.48 -4.99
N LEU A 23 -9.50 -8.90 -5.63
CA LEU A 23 -8.76 -10.12 -5.29
C LEU A 23 -8.23 -10.09 -3.83
N LEU A 24 -7.73 -8.94 -3.37
CA LEU A 24 -7.33 -8.77 -1.97
C LEU A 24 -8.52 -8.85 -1.00
N GLY A 25 -9.70 -8.38 -1.42
CA GLY A 25 -10.96 -8.52 -0.69
C GLY A 25 -11.41 -9.98 -0.60
N GLU A 26 -11.32 -10.74 -1.69
CA GLU A 26 -11.61 -12.18 -1.72
C GLU A 26 -10.71 -12.95 -0.74
N ALA A 27 -9.39 -12.73 -0.78
CA ALA A 27 -8.46 -13.37 0.16
C ALA A 27 -8.77 -13.04 1.63
N ARG A 28 -9.19 -11.80 1.91
CA ARG A 28 -9.62 -11.38 3.25
C ARG A 28 -10.90 -12.09 3.67
N ASP A 29 -11.89 -12.13 2.79
CA ASP A 29 -13.22 -12.66 3.08
C ASP A 29 -13.19 -14.18 3.25
N GLU A 30 -12.33 -14.90 2.52
CA GLU A 30 -12.05 -16.33 2.72
C GLU A 30 -11.55 -16.62 4.14
N LEU A 31 -10.59 -15.84 4.63
CA LEU A 31 -10.05 -15.98 5.99
C LEU A 31 -11.11 -15.65 7.06
N GLY A 32 -11.90 -14.60 6.84
CA GLY A 32 -13.00 -14.24 7.74
C GLY A 32 -14.10 -15.31 7.78
N GLY A 33 -14.46 -15.89 6.62
CA GLY A 33 -15.42 -16.98 6.49
C GLY A 33 -14.98 -18.28 7.17
N ALA A 34 -13.67 -18.50 7.30
CA ALA A 34 -13.09 -19.61 8.06
C ALA A 34 -13.11 -19.40 9.59
N GLY A 35 -13.66 -18.28 10.07
CA GLY A 35 -13.81 -17.99 11.51
C GLY A 35 -12.58 -17.30 12.14
N VAL A 36 -11.63 -16.82 11.33
CA VAL A 36 -10.52 -16.00 11.82
C VAL A 36 -11.04 -14.60 12.12
N SER A 37 -10.79 -14.11 13.32
CA SER A 37 -11.16 -12.76 13.75
C SER A 37 -9.94 -11.94 14.12
N ARG A 38 -10.03 -10.62 13.91
CA ARG A 38 -8.99 -9.65 14.29
C ARG A 38 -8.82 -9.52 15.80
N ASP A 39 -9.84 -9.89 16.57
CA ASP A 39 -9.83 -9.81 18.03
C ASP A 39 -9.16 -11.03 18.68
N GLN A 40 -8.78 -12.03 17.88
CA GLN A 40 -8.03 -13.19 18.38
C GLN A 40 -6.61 -12.79 18.74
N GLU A 41 -6.13 -13.30 19.87
CA GLU A 41 -4.74 -13.13 20.29
C GLU A 41 -3.80 -13.77 19.26
N TRP A 42 -2.72 -13.06 18.94
CA TRP A 42 -1.69 -13.54 18.02
C TRP A 42 -0.31 -13.19 18.57
N THR A 43 0.65 -14.08 18.34
CA THR A 43 2.01 -13.98 18.91
C THR A 43 3.12 -14.04 17.87
N ALA A 44 2.78 -14.31 16.60
CA ALA A 44 3.76 -14.52 15.55
C ALA A 44 3.27 -14.04 14.17
N ALA A 45 4.23 -13.61 13.34
CA ALA A 45 4.04 -13.41 11.91
C ALA A 45 3.60 -14.74 11.26
N GLY A 46 2.77 -14.64 10.24
CA GLY A 46 2.22 -15.81 9.55
C GLY A 46 1.10 -16.52 10.29
N SER A 47 0.67 -16.05 11.48
CA SER A 47 -0.56 -16.54 12.09
C SER A 47 -1.79 -16.22 11.23
N PRO A 48 -2.90 -16.96 11.34
CA PRO A 48 -4.13 -16.67 10.61
C PRO A 48 -4.61 -15.22 10.82
N VAL A 49 -4.52 -14.72 12.05
CA VAL A 49 -4.90 -13.34 12.40
C VAL A 49 -3.98 -12.32 11.72
N GLN A 50 -2.65 -12.54 11.74
CA GLN A 50 -1.71 -11.67 11.03
C GLN A 50 -1.92 -11.71 9.51
N THR A 51 -2.29 -12.87 8.97
CA THR A 51 -2.59 -13.03 7.55
C THR A 51 -3.85 -12.25 7.16
N LEU A 52 -4.91 -12.36 7.97
CA LEU A 52 -6.14 -11.58 7.80
C LEU A 52 -5.87 -10.07 7.90
N GLN A 53 -5.05 -9.64 8.87
CA GLN A 53 -4.67 -8.25 9.03
C GLN A 53 -3.88 -7.73 7.82
N GLY A 54 -2.93 -8.53 7.31
CA GLY A 54 -2.17 -8.18 6.11
C GLY A 54 -3.06 -8.02 4.87
N ALA A 55 -4.01 -8.94 4.67
CA ALA A 55 -5.00 -8.83 3.60
C ALA A 55 -5.88 -7.58 3.74
N ASP A 56 -6.37 -7.26 4.95
CA ASP A 56 -7.16 -6.05 5.21
C ASP A 56 -6.36 -4.76 4.99
N ASP A 57 -5.09 -4.73 5.41
CA ASP A 57 -4.20 -3.59 5.21
C ASP A 57 -3.97 -3.32 3.71
N MET A 58 -3.74 -4.38 2.92
CA MET A 58 -3.60 -4.25 1.47
C MET A 58 -4.91 -3.88 0.77
N HIS A 59 -6.05 -4.45 1.19
CA HIS A 59 -7.35 -4.10 0.62
C HIS A 59 -7.72 -2.63 0.91
N ARG A 60 -7.45 -2.14 2.13
CA ARG A 60 -7.64 -0.72 2.49
C ARG A 60 -6.66 0.17 1.72
N GLY A 61 -5.39 -0.22 1.66
CA GLY A 61 -4.34 0.53 0.98
C GLY A 61 -4.57 0.68 -0.53
N SER A 62 -5.01 -0.39 -1.19
CA SER A 62 -5.40 -0.35 -2.61
C SER A 62 -6.65 0.51 -2.86
N GLY A 63 -7.56 0.61 -1.89
CA GLY A 63 -8.65 1.60 -1.93
C GLY A 63 -8.16 3.04 -1.94
N GLN A 64 -7.22 3.38 -1.05
CA GLN A 64 -6.60 4.71 -1.05
C GLN A 64 -5.85 5.01 -2.35
N PHE A 65 -5.19 3.99 -2.92
CA PHE A 65 -4.51 4.12 -4.21
C PHE A 65 -5.50 4.39 -5.35
N LEU A 66 -6.65 3.71 -5.34
CA LEU A 66 -7.75 3.95 -6.29
C LEU A 66 -8.29 5.37 -6.18
N ASP A 67 -8.50 5.87 -4.95
CA ASP A 67 -8.95 7.25 -4.71
C ASP A 67 -7.94 8.28 -5.26
N ASP A 68 -6.65 8.03 -5.06
CA ASP A 68 -5.59 8.90 -5.57
C ASP A 68 -5.57 8.91 -7.11
N LEU A 69 -5.77 7.76 -7.77
CA LEU A 69 -5.88 7.69 -9.24
C LEU A 69 -7.15 8.37 -9.76
N ALA A 70 -8.30 8.19 -9.10
CA ALA A 70 -9.55 8.82 -9.47
C ALA A 70 -9.47 10.35 -9.37
N LEU A 71 -8.80 10.88 -8.36
CA LEU A 71 -8.52 12.31 -8.23
C LEU A 71 -7.61 12.82 -9.37
N ALA A 72 -6.56 12.07 -9.72
CA ALA A 72 -5.69 12.45 -10.83
C ALA A 72 -6.47 12.53 -12.16
N LEU A 73 -7.32 11.54 -12.42
CA LEU A 73 -8.20 11.51 -13.59
C LEU A 73 -9.22 12.67 -13.59
N GLY A 74 -9.82 12.95 -12.43
CA GLY A 74 -10.76 14.07 -12.28
C GLY A 74 -10.12 15.42 -12.54
N TYR A 75 -8.91 15.65 -12.03
CA TYR A 75 -8.15 16.87 -12.33
C TYR A 75 -7.76 16.96 -13.80
N ALA A 76 -7.36 15.85 -14.43
CA ALA A 76 -7.03 15.83 -15.85
C ALA A 76 -8.25 16.20 -16.71
N ALA A 77 -9.41 15.59 -16.42
CA ALA A 77 -10.67 15.88 -17.10
C ALA A 77 -11.14 17.34 -16.91
N ALA A 78 -10.83 17.95 -15.77
CA ALA A 78 -11.12 19.36 -15.49
C ALA A 78 -10.12 20.35 -16.11
N GLY A 79 -9.09 19.88 -16.82
CA GLY A 79 -8.02 20.74 -17.38
C GLY A 79 -7.02 21.27 -16.33
N LEU A 80 -7.00 20.69 -15.13
CA LEU A 80 -6.12 21.06 -14.02
C LEU A 80 -4.83 20.22 -14.03
N ALA A 81 -4.04 20.38 -15.09
CA ALA A 81 -2.91 19.49 -15.40
C ALA A 81 -1.85 19.40 -14.29
N GLU A 82 -1.54 20.49 -13.59
CA GLU A 82 -0.57 20.43 -12.48
C GLU A 82 -1.07 19.62 -11.28
N GLN A 83 -2.35 19.77 -10.93
CA GLN A 83 -3.00 19.02 -9.85
C GLN A 83 -3.06 17.54 -10.21
N ALA A 84 -3.41 17.24 -11.45
CA ALA A 84 -3.44 15.88 -11.97
C ALA A 84 -2.05 15.23 -11.93
N LEU A 85 -0.99 15.97 -12.29
CA LEU A 85 0.38 15.44 -12.26
C LEU A 85 0.83 15.15 -10.83
N ARG A 86 0.66 16.10 -9.91
CA ARG A 86 0.99 15.92 -8.49
C ARG A 86 0.26 14.73 -7.90
N GLN A 87 -0.99 14.53 -8.28
CA GLN A 87 -1.81 13.44 -7.77
C GLN A 87 -1.41 12.10 -8.39
N ARG A 88 -1.05 12.05 -9.68
CA ARG A 88 -0.47 10.87 -10.33
C ARG A 88 0.86 10.48 -9.67
N GLU A 89 1.75 11.44 -9.41
CA GLU A 89 3.03 11.20 -8.74
C GLU A 89 2.85 10.64 -7.32
N ARG A 90 1.86 11.16 -6.59
CA ARG A 90 1.46 10.63 -5.28
C ARG A 90 0.96 9.20 -5.37
N ALA A 91 0.06 8.92 -6.32
CA ALA A 91 -0.45 7.57 -6.57
C ALA A 91 0.70 6.60 -6.93
N GLY A 92 1.70 7.07 -7.68
CA GLY A 92 2.90 6.31 -8.03
C GLY A 92 3.75 5.87 -6.83
N GLN A 93 3.64 6.53 -5.67
CA GLN A 93 4.30 6.08 -4.43
C GLN A 93 3.69 4.78 -3.86
N GLY A 94 2.58 4.31 -4.43
CA GLY A 94 1.85 3.14 -3.97
C GLY A 94 1.13 3.39 -2.64
N PHE A 95 0.97 2.35 -1.83
CA PHE A 95 0.21 2.40 -0.58
C PHE A 95 0.94 1.75 0.59
N LEU A 96 0.69 2.26 1.80
CA LEU A 96 1.38 1.80 3.02
C LEU A 96 1.05 0.36 3.41
N GLY A 97 -0.16 -0.10 3.08
CA GLY A 97 -0.69 -1.43 3.42
C GLY A 97 0.10 -2.62 2.86
N LEU A 98 1.02 -2.43 1.91
CA LEU A 98 1.84 -3.50 1.35
C LEU A 98 2.74 -4.18 2.40
N SER A 99 3.14 -3.47 3.47
CA SER A 99 3.87 -4.09 4.61
C SER A 99 3.06 -5.17 5.34
N GLY A 100 1.75 -5.23 5.11
CA GLY A 100 0.92 -6.34 5.56
C GLY A 100 1.32 -7.67 4.91
N ALA A 101 1.77 -7.65 3.65
CA ALA A 101 2.17 -8.85 2.91
C ALA A 101 3.36 -9.59 3.55
N ASP A 102 4.30 -8.84 4.14
CA ASP A 102 5.47 -9.40 4.83
C ASP A 102 5.04 -10.28 6.02
N ARG A 103 3.95 -9.89 6.70
CA ARG A 103 3.45 -10.57 7.90
C ARG A 103 2.54 -11.76 7.60
N MET A 104 2.12 -11.93 6.35
CA MET A 104 1.19 -12.98 5.95
C MET A 104 1.87 -14.36 5.91
N ALA A 105 1.11 -15.40 6.23
CA ALA A 105 1.57 -16.78 6.10
C ALA A 105 2.10 -17.07 4.70
N ARG A 106 3.05 -18.01 4.62
CA ARG A 106 3.59 -18.52 3.35
C ARG A 106 3.15 -19.98 3.16
N PRO A 107 2.78 -20.39 1.93
CA PRO A 107 2.66 -19.56 0.72
C PRO A 107 1.52 -18.52 0.83
N LEU A 108 1.64 -17.42 0.10
CA LEU A 108 0.57 -16.41 0.02
C LEU A 108 -0.70 -17.02 -0.60
N PRO A 109 -1.90 -16.57 -0.19
CA PRO A 109 -3.15 -16.95 -0.85
C PRO A 109 -3.10 -16.61 -2.35
N ALA A 110 -3.64 -17.49 -3.20
CA ALA A 110 -3.59 -17.31 -4.65
C ALA A 110 -4.19 -15.96 -5.13
N PRO A 111 -5.34 -15.48 -4.60
CA PRO A 111 -5.85 -14.16 -4.97
C PRO A 111 -4.90 -13.02 -4.57
N THR A 112 -4.17 -13.17 -3.45
CA THR A 112 -3.15 -12.18 -3.04
C THR A 112 -1.98 -12.15 -4.02
N VAL A 113 -1.51 -13.31 -4.48
CA VAL A 113 -0.43 -13.39 -5.47
C VAL A 113 -0.86 -12.73 -6.79
N GLU A 114 -2.05 -13.05 -7.29
CA GLU A 114 -2.57 -12.45 -8.52
C GLU A 114 -2.71 -10.92 -8.39
N ALA A 115 -3.22 -10.43 -7.25
CA ALA A 115 -3.33 -9.00 -7.00
C ALA A 115 -1.97 -8.29 -7.03
N LEU A 116 -0.96 -8.86 -6.36
CA LEU A 116 0.39 -8.30 -6.31
C LEU A 116 1.07 -8.31 -7.69
N GLU A 117 0.87 -9.36 -8.48
CA GLU A 117 1.35 -9.42 -9.87
C GLU A 117 0.71 -8.34 -10.76
N LEU A 118 -0.60 -8.13 -10.66
CA LEU A 118 -1.30 -7.05 -11.36
C LEU A 118 -0.73 -5.68 -10.99
N LEU A 119 -0.54 -5.42 -9.69
CA LEU A 119 0.02 -4.17 -9.20
C LEU A 119 1.46 -3.98 -9.67
N ARG A 120 2.30 -5.02 -9.62
CA ARG A 120 3.70 -4.97 -10.07
C ARG A 120 3.84 -4.53 -11.54
N GLY A 121 2.87 -4.88 -12.38
CA GLY A 121 2.82 -4.53 -13.79
C GLY A 121 2.48 -3.07 -14.09
N LEU A 122 2.15 -2.24 -13.09
CA LEU A 122 1.82 -0.84 -13.30
C LEU A 122 3.08 0.03 -13.46
N ASP A 123 3.26 0.61 -14.64
CA ASP A 123 4.41 1.47 -14.95
C ASP A 123 4.44 2.77 -14.15
N LEU A 124 3.28 3.25 -13.69
CA LEU A 124 3.16 4.46 -12.89
C LEU A 124 3.74 4.32 -11.47
N LEU A 125 3.94 3.09 -10.99
CA LEU A 125 4.51 2.83 -9.67
C LEU A 125 6.01 3.10 -9.67
N THR A 126 6.51 3.68 -8.59
CA THR A 126 7.95 3.88 -8.46
C THR A 126 8.70 2.55 -8.46
N PRO A 127 9.97 2.52 -8.91
CA PRO A 127 10.80 1.32 -8.84
C PRO A 127 10.86 0.75 -7.41
N GLU A 128 10.98 1.60 -6.39
CA GLU A 128 11.08 1.19 -5.00
C GLU A 128 9.80 0.47 -4.52
N PHE A 129 8.63 0.94 -4.95
CA PHE A 129 7.37 0.26 -4.60
C PHE A 129 7.23 -1.08 -5.32
N ARG A 130 7.63 -1.15 -6.60
CA ARG A 130 7.65 -2.42 -7.35
C ARG A 130 8.62 -3.44 -6.74
N GLU A 131 9.79 -3.00 -6.30
CA GLU A 131 10.75 -3.84 -5.57
C GLU A 131 10.18 -4.39 -4.27
N ARG A 132 9.42 -3.58 -3.52
CA ARG A 132 8.71 -4.07 -2.33
C ARG A 132 7.67 -5.15 -2.67
N ILE A 133 6.96 -5.01 -3.79
CA ILE A 133 6.02 -6.06 -4.24
C ILE A 133 6.78 -7.34 -4.58
N THR A 134 7.89 -7.23 -5.31
CA THR A 134 8.76 -8.37 -5.63
C THR A 134 9.27 -9.05 -4.35
N GLY A 135 9.77 -8.28 -3.38
CA GLY A 135 10.21 -8.81 -2.09
C GLY A 135 9.10 -9.55 -1.33
N ALA A 136 7.88 -9.02 -1.35
CA ALA A 136 6.73 -9.68 -0.75
C ALA A 136 6.37 -11.01 -1.45
N LEU A 137 6.43 -11.06 -2.78
CA LEU A 137 6.16 -12.26 -3.59
C LEU A 137 7.24 -13.34 -3.43
N GLU A 138 8.50 -12.95 -3.30
CA GLU A 138 9.65 -13.87 -3.21
C GLU A 138 9.97 -14.32 -1.78
N ALA A 139 9.42 -13.64 -0.76
CA ALA A 139 9.67 -13.98 0.64
C ALA A 139 9.26 -15.42 0.99
N GLU A 140 10.23 -16.21 1.44
CA GLU A 140 10.05 -17.62 1.81
C GLU A 140 9.28 -17.82 3.12
N ALA A 141 9.32 -16.82 4.02
CA ALA A 141 8.69 -16.87 5.32
C ALA A 141 8.02 -15.54 5.69
N ALA A 142 7.01 -15.62 6.57
CA ALA A 142 6.39 -14.44 7.16
C ALA A 142 7.36 -13.77 8.14
N THR A 143 7.48 -12.45 8.07
CA THR A 143 8.35 -11.65 8.93
C THR A 143 7.61 -10.44 9.48
N TYR A 144 8.13 -9.86 10.56
CA TYR A 144 7.84 -8.47 10.85
C TYR A 144 8.82 -7.62 10.05
N PRO A 145 8.36 -6.58 9.32
CA PRO A 145 9.28 -5.61 8.78
C PRO A 145 10.12 -5.05 9.94
N ASP A 146 11.43 -4.91 9.73
CA ASP A 146 12.31 -4.21 10.67
C ASP A 146 11.66 -2.86 11.00
N PRO A 147 11.56 -2.47 12.28
CA PRO A 147 10.97 -1.18 12.62
C PRO A 147 11.72 -0.12 11.83
N ALA A 148 11.00 0.59 10.95
CA ALA A 148 11.57 1.67 10.15
C ALA A 148 12.43 2.55 11.07
N PRO A 149 13.66 2.93 10.67
CA PRO A 149 14.54 3.70 11.53
C PRO A 149 13.76 4.91 12.01
N GLN A 150 13.50 4.95 13.32
CA GLN A 150 12.74 6.04 13.92
C GLN A 150 13.48 7.31 13.57
N ARG A 151 12.86 8.18 12.76
CA ARG A 151 13.41 9.50 12.48
C ARG A 151 13.55 10.15 13.86
N PRO A 152 14.76 10.48 14.34
CA PRO A 152 14.91 10.99 15.69
C PRO A 152 14.03 12.21 15.83
N LEU A 153 13.11 12.18 16.80
CA LEU A 153 12.38 13.35 17.22
C LEU A 153 13.43 14.43 17.48
N ARG A 154 13.48 15.45 16.62
CA ARG A 154 14.24 16.67 16.93
C ARG A 154 13.49 17.30 18.11
N LEU A 155 13.86 16.89 19.32
CA LEU A 155 13.59 17.66 20.52
C LEU A 155 14.28 19.00 20.31
N GLY A 156 13.50 19.99 19.88
CA GLY A 156 13.92 21.37 19.82
C GLY A 156 14.39 21.76 21.21
N THR A 157 15.69 22.01 21.35
CA THR A 157 16.27 22.62 22.54
C THR A 157 15.81 24.07 22.58
N SER A 158 14.58 24.31 23.04
CA SER A 158 14.18 25.65 23.47
C SER A 158 14.93 25.95 24.77
N GLY A 159 15.83 26.92 24.68
CA GLY A 159 16.74 27.31 25.74
C GLY A 159 16.01 27.70 27.02
N LEU A 160 16.50 27.14 28.13
CA LEU A 160 16.33 27.69 29.46
C LEU A 160 17.73 28.06 29.95
N THR A 161 18.09 29.34 29.82
CA THR A 161 19.18 29.93 30.59
C THR A 161 18.72 30.04 32.05
N PRO A 162 19.42 29.43 33.02
CA PRO A 162 19.14 29.68 34.43
C PRO A 162 19.72 31.06 34.80
N THR A 163 18.86 31.98 35.22
CA THR A 163 19.26 33.17 35.98
C THR A 163 19.84 32.70 37.33
N ALA A 164 21.13 32.91 37.51
CA ALA A 164 21.82 32.72 38.78
C ALA A 164 21.31 33.75 39.81
N GLY A 165 21.00 33.27 41.01
CA GLY A 165 20.93 34.06 42.23
C GLY A 165 22.25 34.02 42.98
#